data_AF-W6K0Z1-F1
#
_entry.id   AF-W6K0Z1-F1
#
_cell.length_a   1.000
_cell.length_b   1.000
_cell.length_c   1.000
_cell.angle_alpha   90.00
_cell.angle_beta   90.00
_cell.angle_gamma   90.00
#
_symmetry.space_group_name_H-M   'P 1'
#
loop_
_entity.id
_entity.type
_entity.pdbx_description
1 polymer ?
#
loop_
_entity_poly.entity_id
_entity_poly.type
_entity_poly.pdbx_seq_one_letter_code
_entity_poly.pdbx_strand_id
1 'polypeptide(L)'
;MGASIAVAMAIYGLPAVDLHPPLHRLGIMDPLCGGTRAARYAAQGRFEDAWTYNPLGIVVVYGALLALLRAAVGLVSGRWLNVALGWTPRRRQLAWSVALLLFVALEVRQQLRAELLIAGT
;
A
#
# COMPACT_ATOMS: atom_id res chain seq x y z
N MET A 1 14.82 -2.63 9.48
CA MET A 1 14.49 -1.22 9.79
C MET A 1 13.08 -0.83 9.32
N GLY A 2 12.64 -1.18 8.11
CA GLY A 2 11.28 -0.82 7.64
C GLY A 2 10.12 -1.39 8.49
N ALA A 3 10.19 -2.67 8.89
CA ALA A 3 9.14 -3.31 9.69
C ALA A 3 8.97 -2.69 11.09
N SER A 4 10.07 -2.30 11.75
CA SER A 4 10.02 -1.66 13.07
C SER A 4 9.37 -0.27 13.01
N ILE A 5 9.61 0.49 11.95
CA ILE A 5 8.94 1.78 11.72
C ILE A 5 7.45 1.57 11.48
N ALA A 6 7.07 0.58 10.66
CA ALA A 6 5.66 0.27 10.41
C ALA A 6 4.91 -0.13 11.70
N VAL A 7 5.53 -0.94 12.56
CA VAL A 7 4.97 -1.32 13.88
C VAL A 7 4.83 -0.09 14.78
N ALA A 8 5.86 0.77 14.85
CA ALA A 8 5.77 2.01 15.61
C ALA A 8 4.61 2.90 15.13
N MET A 9 4.43 3.05 13.82
CA MET A 9 3.34 3.83 13.25
C MET A 9 1.95 3.22 13.48
N ALA A 10 1.87 1.88 13.54
CA ALA A 10 0.64 1.18 13.87
C ALA A 10 0.19 1.45 15.32
N ILE A 11 1.14 1.48 16.26
CA ILE A 11 0.89 1.66 17.69
C ILE A 11 0.75 3.14 18.06
N TYR A 12 1.76 3.95 17.74
CA TYR A 12 1.87 5.35 18.19
C TYR A 12 1.21 6.35 17.23
N GLY A 13 0.84 5.92 16.03
CA GLY A 13 0.26 6.79 15.02
C GLY A 13 1.28 7.34 14.01
N LEU A 14 0.79 8.19 13.11
CA LEU A 14 1.61 8.78 12.05
C LEU A 14 2.44 9.94 12.61
N PRO A 15 3.68 10.14 12.13
CA PRO A 15 4.45 11.33 12.50
C PRO A 15 3.68 12.58 12.07
N ALA A 16 3.70 13.63 12.91
CA ALA A 16 3.04 14.91 12.63
C ALA A 16 3.78 15.76 11.57
N VAL A 17 4.60 15.12 10.74
CA VAL A 17 5.36 15.79 9.68
C VAL A 17 4.56 15.66 8.39
N ASP A 18 4.22 16.80 7.81
CA ASP A 18 3.59 16.84 6.49
C ASP A 18 4.64 16.48 5.42
N LEU A 19 4.49 15.29 4.83
CA LEU A 19 5.33 14.79 3.74
C LEU A 19 4.62 14.91 2.38
N HIS A 20 3.48 15.59 2.31
CA HIS A 20 2.74 15.69 1.07
C HIS A 20 3.45 16.62 0.07
N PRO A 21 3.44 16.27 -1.23
CA PRO A 21 3.95 17.16 -2.26
C PRO A 21 3.09 18.44 -2.34
N PRO A 22 3.63 19.57 -2.81
CA PRO A 22 2.89 20.84 -2.90
C PRO A 22 1.59 20.72 -3.72
N LEU A 23 1.59 19.85 -4.72
CA LEU A 23 0.43 19.55 -5.57
C LEU A 23 -0.77 19.02 -4.77
N HIS A 24 -0.52 18.27 -3.69
CA HIS A 24 -1.56 17.77 -2.79
C HIS A 24 -2.37 18.91 -2.16
N ARG A 25 -1.71 20.04 -1.84
CA ARG A 25 -2.37 21.22 -1.26
C ARG A 25 -3.19 22.00 -2.29
N LEU A 26 -2.92 21.78 -3.58
CA LEU A 26 -3.68 22.34 -4.69
C LEU A 26 -4.84 21.41 -5.12
N GLY A 27 -5.07 20.31 -4.39
CA GLY A 27 -6.10 19.33 -4.69
C GLY A 27 -5.75 18.33 -5.79
N ILE A 28 -4.51 18.36 -6.28
CA ILE A 28 -4.01 17.36 -7.22
C ILE A 28 -3.49 16.18 -6.40
N MET A 29 -4.23 15.10 -6.43
CA MET A 29 -3.88 13.86 -5.73
C MET A 29 -2.98 12.99 -6.59
N ASP A 30 -2.12 12.21 -5.95
CA ASP A 30 -1.39 11.11 -6.57
C ASP A 30 -2.07 9.78 -6.18
N PRO A 31 -1.83 8.66 -6.89
CA PRO A 31 -2.51 7.38 -6.62
C PRO A 31 -2.22 6.83 -5.22
N LEU A 32 -1.08 7.24 -4.65
CA LEU A 32 -0.60 6.83 -3.33
C LEU A 32 -1.09 7.73 -2.19
N CYS A 33 -1.83 8.81 -2.48
CA CYS A 33 -2.41 9.67 -1.46
C CYS A 33 -3.28 8.86 -0.47
N GLY A 34 -3.17 9.19 0.82
CA GLY A 34 -3.79 8.43 1.90
C GLY A 34 -3.17 7.04 2.17
N GLY A 35 -2.15 6.61 1.41
CA GLY A 35 -1.56 5.27 1.49
C GLY A 35 -1.00 4.92 2.87
N THR A 36 -0.27 5.83 3.51
CA THR A 36 0.31 5.61 4.84
C THR A 36 -0.77 5.40 5.91
N ARG A 37 -1.85 6.20 5.86
CA ARG A 37 -2.99 6.06 6.76
C ARG A 37 -3.76 4.77 6.49
N ALA A 38 -3.97 4.44 5.22
CA ALA A 38 -4.63 3.20 4.84
C ALA A 38 -3.84 1.97 5.28
N ALA A 39 -2.51 1.97 5.13
CA ALA A 39 -1.64 0.90 5.60
C ALA A 39 -1.71 0.74 7.12
N ARG A 40 -1.74 1.86 7.88
CA ARG A 40 -1.96 1.82 9.34
C ARG A 40 -3.30 1.16 9.68
N TYR A 41 -4.39 1.59 9.05
CA TYR A 41 -5.70 1.01 9.31
C TYR A 41 -5.79 -0.47 8.93
N ALA A 42 -5.21 -0.86 7.79
CA ALA A 42 -5.12 -2.25 7.39
C ALA A 42 -4.31 -3.09 8.40
N ALA A 43 -3.19 -2.56 8.92
CA ALA A 43 -2.40 -3.21 9.96
C ALA A 43 -3.16 -3.34 11.29
N GLN A 44 -4.11 -2.44 11.57
CA GLN A 44 -4.99 -2.50 12.74
C GLN A 44 -6.25 -3.35 12.50
N GLY A 45 -6.41 -3.97 11.32
CA GLY A 45 -7.62 -4.73 10.96
C GLY A 45 -8.84 -3.88 10.59
N ARG A 46 -8.68 -2.55 10.50
CA ARG A 46 -9.74 -1.59 10.14
C ARG A 46 -9.85 -1.46 8.62
N PHE A 47 -10.30 -2.53 7.95
CA PHE A 47 -10.27 -2.61 6.49
C PHE A 47 -11.21 -1.61 5.79
N GLU A 48 -12.35 -1.26 6.39
CA GLU A 48 -13.26 -0.26 5.83
C GLU A 48 -12.61 1.13 5.77
N ASP A 49 -11.92 1.52 6.85
CA ASP A 49 -11.16 2.76 6.90
C ASP A 49 -9.99 2.71 5.92
N ALA A 50 -9.25 1.60 5.88
CA ALA A 50 -8.15 1.41 4.94
C ALA A 50 -8.63 1.56 3.49
N TRP A 51 -9.75 0.92 3.14
CA TRP A 51 -10.37 1.03 1.83
C TRP A 51 -10.80 2.46 1.53
N THR A 52 -11.42 3.13 2.49
CA THR A 52 -11.90 4.51 2.35
C THR A 52 -10.77 5.44 1.93
N TYR A 53 -9.61 5.35 2.60
CA TYR A 53 -8.44 6.16 2.28
C TYR A 53 -7.71 5.66 1.03
N ASN A 54 -7.22 4.43 1.01
CA ASN A 54 -6.50 3.89 -0.14
C ASN A 54 -6.52 2.34 -0.14
N PRO A 55 -7.26 1.69 -1.07
CA PRO A 55 -7.35 0.24 -1.12
C PRO A 55 -5.99 -0.45 -1.36
N LEU A 56 -5.02 0.23 -1.97
CA LEU A 56 -3.66 -0.29 -2.15
C LEU A 56 -2.96 -0.55 -0.80
N GLY A 57 -3.32 0.20 0.26
CA GLY A 57 -2.78 0.01 1.60
C GLY A 57 -3.05 -1.40 2.16
N ILE A 58 -4.21 -1.98 1.83
CA ILE A 58 -4.56 -3.35 2.21
C ILE A 58 -3.64 -4.36 1.50
N VAL A 59 -3.47 -4.19 0.19
CA VAL A 59 -2.62 -5.08 -0.63
C VAL A 59 -1.17 -5.04 -0.14
N VAL A 60 -0.65 -3.86 0.15
CA VAL A 60 0.73 -3.68 0.65
C VAL A 60 0.92 -4.35 2.00
N VAL A 61 -0.02 -4.21 2.94
CA VAL A 61 0.09 -4.83 4.27
C VAL A 61 0.07 -6.36 4.18
N TYR A 62 -0.84 -6.95 3.40
CA TYR A 62 -0.85 -8.40 3.19
C TYR A 62 0.41 -8.89 2.46
N GLY A 63 0.89 -8.15 1.46
CA GLY A 63 2.14 -8.47 0.77
C GLY A 63 3.34 -8.46 1.72
N ALA A 64 3.42 -7.46 2.60
CA ALA A 64 4.45 -7.38 3.63
C ALA A 64 4.36 -8.55 4.63
N LEU A 65 3.15 -8.89 5.10
CA LEU A 65 2.93 -10.04 5.98
C LEU A 65 3.40 -11.34 5.34
N LEU A 66 3.03 -11.59 4.08
CA LEU A 66 3.46 -12.79 3.35
C LEU A 66 4.98 -12.84 3.17
N ALA A 67 5.62 -11.69 2.90
CA ALA A 67 7.08 -11.60 2.81
C ALA A 67 7.76 -11.93 4.15
N LEU A 68 7.23 -11.42 5.26
CA LEU A 68 7.71 -11.72 6.61
C LEU A 68 7.52 -13.20 6.97
N LEU A 69 6.36 -13.78 6.68
CA LEU A 69 6.09 -15.21 6.90
C LEU A 69 7.04 -16.09 6.08
N ARG A 70 7.25 -15.77 4.80
CA ARG A 70 8.22 -16.46 3.95
C ARG A 70 9.63 -16.37 4.53
N ALA A 71 10.04 -15.20 5.01
CA ALA A 71 11.35 -15.02 5.62
C ALA A 71 11.48 -15.85 6.92
N ALA A 72 10.46 -15.84 7.78
CA ALA A 72 10.43 -16.64 8.99
C ALA A 72 10.53 -18.15 8.70
N VAL A 73 9.76 -18.64 7.72
CA VAL A 73 9.83 -20.04 7.28
C VAL A 73 11.24 -20.37 6.75
N GLY A 74 11.83 -19.48 5.95
CA GLY A 74 13.20 -19.66 5.44
C GLY A 74 14.25 -19.74 6.54
N LEU A 75 14.13 -18.89 7.57
CA LEU A 75 15.02 -18.88 8.72
C LEU A 75 14.86 -20.11 9.62
N VAL A 76 13.63 -20.55 9.88
CA VAL A 76 13.34 -21.69 10.78
C VAL A 76 13.63 -23.02 10.12
N SER A 77 13.25 -23.20 8.85
CA SER A 77 13.39 -24.47 8.13
C SER A 77 14.75 -24.64 7.42
N GLY A 78 15.54 -23.56 7.32
CA GLY A 78 16.73 -23.52 6.47
C GLY A 78 16.44 -23.59 4.96
N ARG A 79 15.17 -23.62 4.55
CA ARG A 79 14.74 -23.76 3.15
C ARG A 79 14.01 -22.49 2.69
N TRP A 80 14.61 -21.79 1.74
CA TRP A 80 13.98 -20.63 1.11
C TRP A 80 12.93 -21.06 0.08
N LEU A 81 11.67 -20.70 0.33
CA LEU A 81 10.55 -21.03 -0.56
C LEU A 81 10.60 -20.23 -1.87
N ASN A 82 11.36 -20.61 -2.87
CA ASN A 82 11.38 -19.86 -4.14
C ASN A 82 10.09 -20.06 -4.95
N VAL A 83 9.39 -18.96 -5.23
CA VAL A 83 8.23 -18.95 -6.11
C VAL A 83 8.72 -18.53 -7.49
N ALA A 84 8.95 -19.50 -8.36
CA ALA A 84 9.25 -19.24 -9.76
C ALA A 84 7.93 -19.15 -10.53
N LEU A 85 7.51 -17.93 -10.87
CA LEU A 85 6.40 -17.75 -11.80
C LEU A 85 6.93 -17.94 -13.23
N GLY A 86 6.44 -18.97 -13.91
CA GLY A 86 6.65 -19.18 -15.35
C GLY A 86 5.91 -18.11 -16.16
N TRP A 87 6.49 -16.92 -16.25
CA TRP A 87 5.93 -15.81 -17.02
C TRP A 87 6.11 -16.04 -18.52
N THR A 88 5.02 -16.21 -19.24
CA THR A 88 5.04 -16.06 -20.70
C THR A 88 4.97 -14.57 -21.07
N PRO A 89 5.50 -14.14 -22.22
CA PRO A 89 5.43 -12.75 -22.66
C PRO A 89 4.00 -12.18 -22.63
N ARG A 90 3.01 -12.98 -23.05
CA ARG A 90 1.58 -12.62 -23.02
C ARG A 90 1.06 -12.41 -21.60
N ARG A 91 1.38 -13.31 -20.66
CA ARG A 91 0.95 -13.18 -19.25
C ARG A 91 1.58 -11.95 -18.59
N ARG A 92 2.85 -11.69 -18.90
CA ARG A 92 3.56 -10.50 -18.39
C ARG A 92 2.92 -9.22 -18.92
N GLN A 93 2.63 -9.16 -20.22
CA GLN A 93 1.92 -8.02 -20.83
C GLN A 93 0.55 -7.81 -20.20
N LEU A 94 -0.24 -8.88 -20.05
CA LEU A 94 -1.56 -8.80 -19.41
C LEU A 94 -1.46 -8.28 -17.97
N ALA A 95 -0.53 -8.79 -17.17
CA ALA A 95 -0.32 -8.34 -15.80
C ALA A 95 0.02 -6.84 -15.73
N TRP A 96 0.90 -6.36 -16.63
CA TRP A 96 1.23 -4.94 -16.71
C TRP A 96 0.05 -4.09 -17.16
N SER A 97 -0.73 -4.54 -18.15
CA SER A 97 -1.92 -3.82 -18.60
C SER A 97 -2.95 -3.71 -17.47
N VAL A 98 -3.19 -4.80 -16.73
CA VAL A 98 -4.09 -4.79 -15.57
C VAL A 98 -3.56 -3.88 -14.47
N ALA A 99 -2.26 -3.94 -14.15
CA ALA A 99 -1.66 -3.06 -13.15
C ALA A 99 -1.79 -1.58 -13.54
N LEU A 100 -1.55 -1.24 -14.81
CA LEU A 100 -1.72 0.12 -15.32
C LEU A 100 -3.18 0.59 -15.23
N LEU A 101 -4.13 -0.25 -15.64
CA LEU A 101 -5.56 0.06 -15.55
C LEU A 101 -6.00 0.30 -14.10
N LEU A 102 -5.56 -0.56 -13.16
CA LEU A 102 -5.84 -0.40 -11.74
C LEU A 102 -5.19 0.86 -11.17
N PHE A 103 -3.99 1.20 -11.62
CA PHE A 103 -3.29 2.42 -11.21
C PHE A 103 -4.02 3.68 -11.68
N VAL A 104 -4.48 3.70 -12.94
CA VAL A 104 -5.31 4.79 -13.48
C VAL A 104 -6.66 4.87 -12.77
N ALA A 105 -7.30 3.74 -12.49
CA ALA A 105 -8.55 3.72 -11.74
C ALA A 105 -8.37 4.24 -10.31
N LEU A 106 -7.23 3.91 -9.67
CA LEU A 106 -6.87 4.43 -8.36
C LEU A 106 -6.67 5.95 -8.42
N GLU A 107 -5.94 6.44 -9.42
CA GLU A 107 -5.74 7.88 -9.64
C GLU A 107 -7.08 8.62 -9.74
N VAL A 108 -7.97 8.18 -10.62
CA VAL A 108 -9.31 8.75 -10.78
C VAL A 108 -10.06 8.75 -9.45
N ARG A 109 -9.99 7.64 -8.70
CA ARG A 109 -10.62 7.54 -7.37
C ARG A 109 -10.03 8.54 -6.38
N GLN A 110 -8.72 8.77 -6.38
CA GLN A 110 -8.09 9.74 -5.48
C GLN A 110 -8.48 11.17 -5.83
N GLN A 111 -8.53 11.51 -7.13
CA GLN A 111 -9.01 12.82 -7.58
C GLN A 111 -10.46 13.07 -7.14
N LEU A 112 -11.35 12.06 -7.28
CA LEU A 112 -12.74 12.15 -6.81
C LEU A 112 -12.89 12.27 -5.27
N ARG A 113 -11.83 11.97 -4.52
CA ARG A 113 -11.80 12.01 -3.05
C ARG A 113 -10.83 13.06 -2.51
N ALA A 114 -10.40 14.01 -3.34
CA ALA A 114 -9.42 15.03 -2.98
C ALA A 114 -9.80 15.75 -1.67
N GLU A 115 -11.07 16.13 -1.50
CA GLU A 115 -11.52 16.80 -0.27
C GLU A 115 -11.29 15.96 1.00
N LEU A 116 -11.58 14.65 0.95
CA LEU A 116 -11.33 13.74 2.08
C LEU A 116 -9.85 13.56 2.37
N LEU A 117 -9.01 13.59 1.33
CA LEU A 117 -7.56 13.41 1.45
C LEU A 117 -6.86 14.68 1.95
N ILE A 118 -7.37 15.86 1.57
CA ILE A 118 -6.91 17.15 2.05
C ILE A 118 -7.38 17.40 3.48
N ALA A 119 -8.67 17.24 3.77
CA ALA A 119 -9.21 17.45 5.13
C ALA A 119 -8.65 16.43 6.14
N GLY A 120 -8.13 15.32 5.62
CA GLY A 120 -7.45 14.31 6.40
C GLY A 120 -6.02 14.66 6.78
N THR A 121 -5.39 15.71 6.28
CA THR A 121 -4.03 16.11 6.70
C THR A 121 -4.04 16.72 8.10
#